data_AF-A0A970MDE5-F1
#
_entry.id   AF-A0A970MDE5-F1
#
_cell.length_a   1.000
_cell.length_b   1.000
_cell.length_c   1.000
_cell.angle_alpha   90.00
_cell.angle_beta   90.00
_cell.angle_gamma   90.00
#
_symmetry.space_group_name_H-M   'P 1'
#
loop_
_entity.id
_entity.type
_entity.pdbx_description
1 polymer ?
#
loop_
_entity_poly.entity_id
_entity_poly.type
_entity_poly.pdbx_seq_one_letter_code
_entity_poly.pdbx_strand_id
1 'polypeptide(L)'
;MTEALRNIYSQVQGFGMSIIVTTFVIFVVSFISNLVIRKKYTIILDDLLNWHRKKEGTFHSDILNKIIEDYKNTAAGSYSEVNTQAIIEKNFNLRLRGLALGERFIYNTNTLLITLGLFGTFVGLTSAVSKIAGIFIDMDIAQLLESTGIEGLLRNLISSLEGMSVAFTTSLVGVGCSIIFTILLTVANAKEARENLMIHIEEYLDNTVSVVVSQDKVTEYTMMNNILRETFIEFGDRIQASLQRTVENFGEKLTNVVMDVNVSSKALDTTVDKFDKSLANFAENMRDLNEFNLNMRNNIERMDVNFIKVTESLTRTSDIVVENYRSIEGFSSNIREAADQMTSYNHQLVSDISQLMGEVSSTVLVVQKLAGAMDVNMQQHTRDLEIYQQNFTNLMIKLSQEIAGLGQKAALSFSEAMTKNSAEMSEKIKTQLEGSYKGILHLLDQFRENQNHFAKTIATLPDQILAYHEVASVKRGPQQDGLVQEDNK
;
A
#
# COMPACT_ATOMS: atom_id res chain seq x y z
N MET A 1 -106.38 58.64 1.02
CA MET A 1 -105.68 57.50 0.36
C MET A 1 -106.68 56.47 -0.17
N THR A 2 -107.58 55.95 0.66
CA THR A 2 -108.66 55.01 0.27
C THR A 2 -109.53 55.48 -0.91
N GLU A 3 -109.95 56.74 -0.94
CA GLU A 3 -110.76 57.27 -2.06
C GLU A 3 -109.96 57.39 -3.36
N ALA A 4 -108.69 57.80 -3.30
CA ALA A 4 -107.81 57.85 -4.46
C ALA A 4 -107.58 56.44 -5.05
N LEU A 5 -107.38 55.42 -4.20
CA LEU A 5 -107.28 54.02 -4.62
C LEU A 5 -108.60 53.53 -5.25
N ARG A 6 -109.76 53.94 -4.72
CA ARG A 6 -111.07 53.60 -5.27
C ARG A 6 -111.32 54.26 -6.64
N ASN A 7 -110.82 55.48 -6.85
CA ASN A 7 -110.94 56.20 -8.11
C ASN A 7 -110.03 55.61 -9.21
N ILE A 8 -108.81 55.22 -8.85
CA ILE A 8 -107.90 54.44 -9.71
C ILE A 8 -108.56 53.11 -10.11
N TYR A 9 -109.20 52.41 -9.17
CA TYR A 9 -109.90 51.15 -9.44
C TYR A 9 -111.06 51.30 -10.44
N SER A 10 -111.80 52.42 -10.42
CA SER A 10 -112.84 52.69 -11.41
C SER A 10 -112.30 53.07 -12.80
N GLN A 11 -111.13 53.70 -12.89
CA GLN A 11 -110.50 54.07 -14.17
C GLN A 11 -109.78 52.89 -14.84
N VAL A 12 -109.31 51.91 -14.07
CA VAL A 12 -108.46 50.82 -14.56
C VAL A 12 -109.23 49.49 -14.60
N GLN A 13 -110.03 49.30 -15.67
CA GLN A 13 -110.61 47.99 -15.98
C GLN A 13 -109.72 47.18 -16.94
N GLY A 14 -109.73 45.85 -16.81
CA GLY A 14 -108.98 44.94 -17.67
C GLY A 14 -107.49 44.84 -17.35
N PHE A 15 -106.65 44.74 -18.38
CA PHE A 15 -105.24 44.33 -18.27
C PHE A 15 -104.38 45.24 -17.39
N GLY A 16 -104.64 46.56 -17.38
CA GLY A 16 -103.92 47.51 -16.53
C GLY A 16 -104.03 47.22 -15.03
N MET A 17 -105.16 46.65 -14.59
CA MET A 17 -105.37 46.31 -13.17
C MET A 17 -104.47 45.14 -12.76
N SER A 18 -104.26 44.17 -13.67
CA SER A 18 -103.34 43.05 -13.45
C SER A 18 -101.90 43.56 -13.24
N ILE A 19 -101.47 44.56 -14.01
CA ILE A 19 -100.14 45.18 -13.86
C ILE A 19 -100.03 45.93 -12.54
N ILE A 20 -101.05 46.71 -12.14
CA ILE A 20 -101.06 47.44 -10.85
C ILE A 20 -101.01 46.45 -9.67
N VAL A 21 -101.83 45.40 -9.70
CA VAL A 21 -101.82 44.36 -8.65
C VAL A 21 -100.47 43.65 -8.60
N THR A 22 -99.90 43.26 -9.74
CA THR A 22 -98.59 42.60 -9.81
C THR A 22 -97.47 43.50 -9.28
N THR A 23 -97.46 44.77 -9.66
CA THR A 23 -96.54 45.80 -9.14
C THR A 23 -96.64 45.92 -7.62
N PHE A 24 -97.86 45.97 -7.07
CA PHE A 24 -98.08 46.07 -5.64
C PHE A 24 -97.69 44.80 -4.88
N VAL A 25 -98.00 43.61 -5.41
CA VAL A 25 -97.58 42.32 -4.84
C VAL A 25 -96.05 42.24 -4.77
N ILE A 26 -95.35 42.62 -5.84
CA ILE A 26 -93.89 42.63 -5.87
C ILE A 26 -93.33 43.63 -4.85
N PHE A 27 -93.85 44.85 -4.80
CA PHE A 27 -93.48 45.85 -3.80
C PHE A 27 -93.59 45.30 -2.36
N VAL A 28 -94.74 44.69 -2.02
CA VAL A 28 -95.00 44.12 -0.69
C VAL A 28 -94.07 42.93 -0.40
N VAL A 29 -93.91 41.99 -1.33
CA VAL A 29 -93.04 40.81 -1.15
C VAL A 29 -91.58 41.23 -0.97
N SER A 30 -91.09 42.17 -1.78
CA SER A 30 -89.72 42.67 -1.65
C SER A 30 -89.48 43.44 -0.35
N PHE A 31 -90.44 44.25 0.10
CA PHE A 31 -90.34 44.98 1.36
C PHE A 31 -90.34 44.03 2.58
N ILE A 32 -91.25 43.05 2.61
CA ILE A 32 -91.29 42.02 3.65
C ILE A 32 -89.98 41.20 3.63
N SER A 33 -89.52 40.78 2.46
CA SER A 33 -88.27 40.01 2.31
C SER A 33 -87.08 40.79 2.85
N ASN A 34 -86.99 42.09 2.55
CA ASN A 34 -85.94 42.97 3.05
C ASN A 34 -85.96 43.06 4.59
N LEU A 35 -87.13 43.25 5.22
CA LEU A 35 -87.24 43.27 6.68
C LEU A 35 -86.88 41.93 7.33
N VAL A 36 -87.30 40.80 6.74
CA VAL A 36 -86.99 39.46 7.26
C VAL A 36 -85.49 39.14 7.17
N ILE A 37 -84.85 39.48 6.04
CA ILE A 37 -83.41 39.27 5.84
C ILE A 37 -82.61 40.17 6.78
N ARG A 38 -82.94 41.48 6.85
CA ARG A 38 -82.31 42.42 7.79
C ARG A 38 -82.41 41.91 9.23
N LYS A 39 -83.60 41.50 9.68
CA LYS A 39 -83.83 40.97 11.03
C LYS A 39 -83.00 39.71 11.31
N LYS A 40 -82.83 38.81 10.33
CA LYS A 40 -81.95 37.64 10.49
C LYS A 40 -80.49 38.05 10.71
N TYR A 41 -79.97 39.01 9.94
CA TYR A 41 -78.60 39.50 10.17
C TYR A 41 -78.45 40.20 11.53
N THR A 42 -79.40 41.03 11.94
CA THR A 42 -79.38 41.67 13.27
C THR A 42 -79.42 40.63 14.39
N ILE A 43 -80.23 39.57 14.32
CA ILE A 43 -80.24 38.50 15.34
C ILE A 43 -78.87 37.80 15.46
N ILE A 44 -78.18 37.56 14.34
CA ILE A 44 -76.84 36.95 14.36
C ILE A 44 -75.82 37.95 14.92
N LEU A 45 -75.95 39.24 14.62
CA LEU A 45 -75.11 40.29 15.19
C LEU A 45 -75.33 40.44 16.71
N ASP A 46 -76.57 40.42 17.17
CA ASP A 46 -76.90 40.46 18.60
C ASP A 46 -76.30 39.24 19.33
N ASP A 47 -76.43 38.03 18.76
CA ASP A 47 -75.81 36.81 19.30
C ASP A 47 -74.28 36.96 19.39
N LEU A 48 -73.63 37.51 18.35
CA LEU A 48 -72.20 37.82 18.33
C LEU A 48 -71.80 38.87 19.38
N LEU A 49 -72.58 39.93 19.57
CA LEU A 49 -72.27 41.04 20.48
C LEU A 49 -72.48 40.68 21.97
N ASN A 50 -73.15 39.57 22.28
CA ASN A 50 -73.34 39.12 23.66
C ASN A 50 -72.00 38.76 24.32
N TRP A 51 -71.56 39.60 25.27
CA TRP A 51 -70.25 39.51 25.92
C TRP A 51 -69.94 38.14 26.55
N HIS A 52 -70.92 37.49 27.19
CA HIS A 52 -70.73 36.15 27.75
C HIS A 52 -70.36 35.12 26.66
N ARG A 53 -71.09 35.13 25.53
CA ARG A 53 -70.85 34.23 24.40
C ARG A 53 -69.53 34.54 23.68
N LYS A 54 -69.14 35.82 23.56
CA LYS A 54 -67.78 36.22 23.09
C LYS A 54 -66.65 35.61 23.93
N LYS A 55 -66.84 35.45 25.24
CA LYS A 55 -65.81 34.88 26.12
C LYS A 55 -65.79 33.34 26.10
N GLU A 56 -66.94 32.72 25.99
CA GLU A 56 -67.08 31.25 25.92
C GLU A 56 -66.74 30.69 24.53
N GLY A 57 -66.82 31.51 23.48
CA GLY A 57 -66.52 31.12 22.10
C GLY A 57 -67.61 30.24 21.45
N THR A 58 -68.77 30.12 22.09
CA THR A 58 -69.92 29.34 21.63
C THR A 58 -71.15 30.23 21.48
N PHE A 59 -71.69 30.28 20.28
CA PHE A 59 -72.83 31.10 19.89
C PHE A 59 -74.07 30.23 19.66
N HIS A 60 -75.26 30.83 19.64
CA HIS A 60 -76.49 30.09 19.28
C HIS A 60 -76.63 29.96 17.76
N SER A 61 -75.98 30.84 17.00
CA SER A 61 -75.94 30.84 15.56
C SER A 61 -74.91 29.84 15.01
N ASP A 62 -75.39 28.77 14.36
CA ASP A 62 -74.54 27.73 13.72
C ASP A 62 -73.49 28.29 12.76
N ILE A 63 -73.80 29.40 12.07
CA ILE A 63 -72.85 30.04 11.15
C ILE A 63 -71.69 30.70 11.89
N LEU A 64 -71.92 31.32 13.06
CA LEU A 64 -70.84 31.90 13.87
C LEU A 64 -69.92 30.80 14.38
N ASN A 65 -70.48 29.73 14.95
CA ASN A 65 -69.72 28.58 15.42
C ASN A 65 -68.88 27.96 14.30
N LYS A 66 -69.45 27.79 13.09
CA LYS A 66 -68.69 27.20 11.98
C LYS A 66 -67.60 28.12 11.44
N ILE A 67 -67.83 29.44 11.39
CA ILE A 67 -66.80 30.41 11.02
C ILE A 67 -65.62 30.35 11.99
N ILE A 68 -65.88 30.28 13.30
CA ILE A 68 -64.85 30.16 14.34
C ILE A 68 -64.10 28.82 14.24
N GLU A 69 -64.80 27.73 13.95
CA GLU A 69 -64.21 26.40 13.74
C GLU A 69 -63.30 26.38 12.49
N ASP A 70 -63.80 26.87 11.35
CA ASP A 70 -63.02 27.01 10.10
C ASP A 70 -61.78 27.91 10.31
N TYR A 71 -61.93 29.01 11.07
CA TYR A 71 -60.81 29.89 11.45
C TYR A 71 -59.75 29.15 12.29
N LYS A 72 -60.16 28.52 13.40
CA LYS A 72 -59.25 27.77 14.29
C LYS A 72 -58.52 26.65 13.54
N ASN A 73 -59.23 25.89 12.71
CA ASN A 73 -58.63 24.83 11.88
C ASN A 73 -57.59 25.38 10.89
N THR A 74 -57.88 26.53 10.26
CA THR A 74 -56.95 27.19 9.32
C THR A 74 -55.73 27.78 10.06
N ALA A 75 -55.96 28.38 11.22
CA ALA A 75 -54.91 28.97 12.07
C ALA A 75 -53.98 27.92 12.69
N ALA A 76 -54.48 26.71 12.99
CA ALA A 76 -53.67 25.59 13.45
C ALA A 76 -52.82 24.98 12.32
N GLY A 77 -53.36 24.90 11.10
CA GLY A 77 -52.65 24.34 9.93
C GLY A 77 -51.68 25.28 9.24
N SER A 78 -51.77 26.61 9.46
CA SER A 78 -50.92 27.61 8.78
C SER A 78 -50.03 28.39 9.75
N TYR A 79 -48.80 28.66 9.30
CA TYR A 79 -47.88 29.63 9.90
C TYR A 79 -48.05 31.04 9.34
N SER A 80 -48.87 31.23 8.30
CA SER A 80 -49.20 32.54 7.74
C SER A 80 -50.34 33.22 8.50
N GLU A 81 -50.49 34.51 8.26
CA GLU A 81 -51.74 35.25 8.52
C GLU A 81 -52.93 34.52 7.87
N VAL A 82 -54.06 34.46 8.58
CA VAL A 82 -55.27 33.77 8.16
C VAL A 82 -56.14 34.77 7.40
N ASN A 83 -56.61 34.41 6.20
CA ASN A 83 -57.52 35.28 5.44
C ASN A 83 -58.94 35.21 6.02
N THR A 84 -59.19 36.03 7.04
CA THR A 84 -60.44 36.11 7.80
C THR A 84 -61.65 36.40 6.91
N GLN A 85 -61.54 37.42 6.03
CA GLN A 85 -62.59 37.78 5.06
C GLN A 85 -63.03 36.58 4.20
N ALA A 86 -62.09 35.80 3.64
CA ALA A 86 -62.40 34.66 2.78
C ALA A 86 -63.17 33.54 3.54
N ILE A 87 -62.86 33.33 4.83
CA ILE A 87 -63.56 32.34 5.66
C ILE A 87 -65.00 32.77 5.95
N ILE A 88 -65.22 34.06 6.21
CA ILE A 88 -66.55 34.65 6.42
C ILE A 88 -67.36 34.55 5.13
N GLU A 89 -66.83 35.04 4.00
CA GLU A 89 -67.53 35.01 2.71
C GLU A 89 -67.87 33.59 2.25
N LYS A 90 -66.97 32.64 2.41
CA LYS A 90 -67.20 31.21 2.15
C LYS A 90 -68.41 30.71 2.94
N ASN A 91 -68.45 30.96 4.25
CA ASN A 91 -69.53 30.46 5.11
C ASN A 91 -70.86 31.15 4.84
N PHE A 92 -70.87 32.46 4.55
CA PHE A 92 -72.08 33.18 4.13
C PHE A 92 -72.62 32.64 2.80
N ASN A 93 -71.77 32.47 1.79
CA ASN A 93 -72.18 31.97 0.47
C ASN A 93 -72.68 30.52 0.51
N LEU A 94 -72.08 29.66 1.35
CA LEU A 94 -72.50 28.26 1.51
C LEU A 94 -73.78 28.12 2.34
N ARG A 95 -73.87 28.76 3.50
CA ARG A 95 -74.95 28.54 4.49
C ARG A 95 -76.13 29.49 4.34
N LEU A 96 -75.93 30.70 3.80
CA LEU A 96 -76.96 31.72 3.62
C LEU A 96 -77.35 31.97 2.16
N ARG A 97 -77.09 30.99 1.27
CA ARG A 97 -77.41 31.06 -0.17
C ARG A 97 -78.84 31.50 -0.48
N GLY A 98 -79.81 31.11 0.35
CA GLY A 98 -81.21 31.55 0.24
C GLY A 98 -81.42 33.04 0.55
N LEU A 99 -80.72 33.59 1.54
CA LEU A 99 -80.75 35.03 1.83
C LEU A 99 -80.06 35.82 0.72
N ALA A 100 -78.93 35.31 0.18
CA ALA A 100 -78.23 35.94 -0.94
C ALA A 100 -79.08 36.02 -2.23
N LEU A 101 -79.98 35.05 -2.47
CA LEU A 101 -80.98 35.14 -3.54
C LEU A 101 -82.03 36.22 -3.25
N GLY A 102 -82.49 36.33 -2.01
CA GLY A 102 -83.40 37.40 -1.56
C GLY A 102 -82.80 38.79 -1.69
N GLU A 103 -81.54 38.99 -1.31
CA GLU A 103 -80.78 40.24 -1.52
C GLU A 103 -80.75 40.65 -3.00
N ARG A 104 -80.46 39.71 -3.90
CA ARG A 104 -80.46 39.95 -5.36
C ARG A 104 -81.85 40.35 -5.87
N PHE A 105 -82.91 39.73 -5.36
CA PHE A 105 -84.28 40.08 -5.70
C PHE A 105 -84.66 41.50 -5.22
N ILE A 106 -84.31 41.85 -3.98
CA ILE A 106 -84.52 43.19 -3.40
C ILE A 106 -83.78 44.25 -4.24
N TYR A 107 -82.51 44.01 -4.57
CA TYR A 107 -81.69 44.91 -5.39
C TYR A 107 -82.33 45.18 -6.77
N ASN A 108 -82.81 44.12 -7.45
CA ASN A 108 -83.45 44.23 -8.77
C ASN A 108 -84.91 44.72 -8.72
N THR A 109 -85.54 44.76 -7.54
CA THR A 109 -86.97 45.15 -7.40
C THR A 109 -87.21 46.57 -7.91
N ASN A 110 -86.32 47.51 -7.60
CA ASN A 110 -86.53 48.91 -7.97
C ASN A 110 -86.62 49.08 -9.50
N THR A 111 -85.69 48.46 -10.23
CA THR A 111 -85.72 48.38 -11.69
C THR A 111 -87.00 47.71 -12.19
N LEU A 112 -87.39 46.59 -11.58
CA LEU A 112 -88.53 45.79 -12.03
C LEU A 112 -89.87 46.53 -11.84
N LEU A 113 -90.04 47.33 -10.78
CA LEU A 113 -91.21 48.20 -10.58
C LEU A 113 -91.33 49.27 -11.68
N ILE A 114 -90.20 49.88 -12.07
CA ILE A 114 -90.14 50.86 -13.18
C ILE A 114 -90.45 50.16 -14.51
N THR A 115 -89.83 49.01 -14.78
CA THR A 115 -90.06 48.25 -16.03
C THR A 115 -91.52 47.78 -16.16
N LEU A 116 -92.18 47.37 -15.07
CA LEU A 116 -93.62 47.04 -15.10
C LEU A 116 -94.50 48.27 -15.37
N GLY A 117 -94.18 49.43 -14.81
CA GLY A 117 -94.88 50.69 -15.12
C GLY A 117 -94.74 51.10 -16.59
N LEU A 118 -93.52 51.01 -17.13
CA LEU A 118 -93.25 51.24 -18.56
C LEU A 118 -93.96 50.21 -19.45
N PHE A 119 -93.94 48.93 -19.09
CA PHE A 119 -94.66 47.87 -19.81
C PHE A 119 -96.18 48.14 -19.84
N GLY A 120 -96.78 48.55 -18.72
CA GLY A 120 -98.19 48.97 -18.69
C GLY A 120 -98.48 50.20 -19.55
N THR A 121 -97.51 51.12 -19.66
CA THR A 121 -97.60 52.26 -20.57
C THR A 121 -97.65 51.80 -22.03
N PHE A 122 -96.73 50.92 -22.44
CA PHE A 122 -96.73 50.35 -23.80
C PHE A 122 -98.02 49.61 -24.12
N VAL A 123 -98.46 48.69 -23.25
CA VAL A 123 -99.68 47.90 -23.51
C VAL A 123 -100.94 48.77 -23.56
N GLY A 124 -101.06 49.76 -22.66
CA GLY A 124 -102.18 50.71 -22.67
C GLY A 124 -102.22 51.57 -23.92
N LEU A 125 -101.07 52.10 -24.37
CA LEU A 125 -100.98 52.85 -25.63
C LEU A 125 -101.25 51.97 -26.86
N THR A 126 -100.72 50.75 -26.92
CA THR A 126 -101.03 49.81 -28.01
C THR A 126 -102.52 49.47 -28.06
N SER A 127 -103.18 49.31 -26.91
CA SER A 127 -104.64 49.11 -26.85
C SER A 127 -105.42 50.33 -27.33
N ALA A 128 -105.03 51.55 -26.90
CA ALA A 128 -105.65 52.80 -27.35
C ALA A 128 -105.52 53.00 -28.87
N VAL A 129 -104.34 52.76 -29.43
CA VAL A 129 -104.08 52.83 -30.88
C VAL A 129 -104.85 51.75 -31.64
N SER A 130 -104.90 50.51 -31.12
CA SER A 130 -105.67 49.42 -31.74
C SER A 130 -107.17 49.72 -31.78
N LYS A 131 -107.74 50.31 -30.72
CA LYS A 131 -109.12 50.80 -30.73
C LYS A 131 -109.34 51.86 -31.82
N ILE A 132 -108.43 52.84 -31.94
CA ILE A 132 -108.53 53.88 -32.98
C ILE A 132 -108.42 53.27 -34.39
N ALA A 133 -107.49 52.35 -34.62
CA ALA A 133 -107.34 51.69 -35.91
C ALA A 133 -108.60 50.89 -36.29
N GLY A 134 -109.23 50.19 -35.34
CA GLY A 134 -110.52 49.52 -35.55
C GLY A 134 -111.63 50.48 -35.98
N ILE A 135 -111.75 51.65 -35.32
CA ILE A 135 -112.71 52.70 -35.70
C ILE A 135 -112.56 53.09 -37.18
N PHE A 136 -111.33 53.21 -37.70
CA PHE A 136 -111.09 53.58 -39.10
C PHE A 136 -111.31 52.44 -40.10
N ILE A 137 -111.35 51.18 -39.65
CA ILE A 137 -111.59 49.99 -40.49
C ILE A 137 -113.09 49.67 -40.58
N ASP A 138 -113.81 49.80 -39.46
CA ASP A 138 -115.21 49.36 -39.34
C ASP A 138 -116.24 50.45 -39.72
N MET A 139 -115.81 51.68 -40.02
CA MET A 139 -116.69 52.82 -40.25
C MET A 139 -117.08 53.00 -41.72
N ASP A 140 -118.35 52.78 -42.02
CA ASP A 140 -118.95 53.09 -43.31
C ASP A 140 -119.21 54.60 -43.46
N ILE A 141 -118.85 55.17 -44.61
CA ILE A 141 -118.98 56.60 -44.96
C ILE A 141 -120.46 57.03 -44.91
N ALA A 142 -121.40 56.12 -45.21
CA ALA A 142 -122.83 56.41 -45.11
C ALA A 142 -123.29 56.70 -43.66
N GLN A 143 -122.73 56.03 -42.66
CA GLN A 143 -123.14 56.17 -41.26
C GLN A 143 -122.63 57.49 -40.63
N LEU A 144 -121.54 58.06 -41.15
CA LEU A 144 -121.01 59.37 -40.74
C LEU A 144 -121.95 60.55 -41.05
N LEU A 145 -122.86 60.40 -42.02
CA LEU A 145 -123.83 61.42 -42.40
C LEU A 145 -125.06 61.44 -41.45
N GLU A 146 -125.22 60.42 -40.61
CA GLU A 146 -126.27 60.37 -39.59
C GLU A 146 -125.72 60.85 -38.23
N SER A 147 -126.56 61.52 -37.44
CA SER A 147 -126.20 61.98 -36.09
C SER A 147 -125.74 60.85 -35.14
N THR A 148 -126.20 59.63 -35.39
CA THR A 148 -125.83 58.39 -34.69
C THR A 148 -124.36 58.00 -34.89
N GLY A 149 -123.80 58.22 -36.08
CA GLY A 149 -122.39 57.91 -36.37
C GLY A 149 -121.42 58.79 -35.59
N ILE A 150 -121.76 60.07 -35.40
CA ILE A 150 -120.95 61.02 -34.63
C ILE A 150 -120.92 60.65 -33.13
N GLU A 151 -122.05 60.23 -32.56
CA GLU A 151 -122.10 59.74 -31.16
C GLU A 151 -121.28 58.46 -30.98
N GLY A 152 -121.34 57.53 -31.93
CA GLY A 152 -120.52 56.31 -31.94
C GLY A 152 -119.02 56.62 -32.01
N LEU A 153 -118.62 57.54 -32.88
CA LEU A 153 -117.24 57.99 -33.03
C LEU A 153 -116.73 58.65 -31.74
N LEU A 154 -117.50 59.58 -31.15
CA LEU A 154 -117.17 60.20 -29.86
C LEU A 154 -117.00 59.16 -28.74
N ARG A 155 -117.94 58.22 -28.60
CA ARG A 155 -117.88 57.17 -27.58
C ARG A 155 -116.66 56.26 -27.74
N ASN A 156 -116.27 55.96 -28.98
CA ASN A 156 -115.09 55.13 -29.25
C ASN A 156 -113.77 55.90 -29.06
N LEU A 157 -113.71 57.20 -29.37
CA LEU A 157 -112.58 58.07 -29.01
C LEU A 157 -112.40 58.18 -27.49
N ILE A 158 -113.50 58.36 -26.73
CA ILE A 158 -113.48 58.35 -25.26
C ILE A 158 -112.91 57.02 -24.74
N SER A 159 -113.36 55.88 -25.28
CA SER A 159 -112.84 54.55 -24.94
C SER A 159 -111.34 54.35 -25.27
N SER A 160 -110.80 55.07 -26.27
CA SER A 160 -109.36 55.09 -26.54
C SER A 160 -108.58 55.97 -25.55
N LEU A 161 -109.10 57.16 -25.24
CA LEU A 161 -108.55 58.06 -24.21
C LEU A 161 -108.51 57.42 -22.82
N GLU A 162 -109.51 56.60 -22.47
CA GLU A 162 -109.51 55.75 -21.27
C GLU A 162 -108.32 54.77 -21.28
N GLY A 163 -108.03 54.12 -22.42
CA GLY A 163 -106.88 53.22 -22.57
C GLY A 163 -105.54 53.93 -22.35
N MET A 164 -105.41 55.18 -22.82
CA MET A 164 -104.25 56.02 -22.56
C MET A 164 -104.17 56.49 -21.10
N SER A 165 -105.31 56.79 -20.45
CA SER A 165 -105.38 57.11 -19.02
C SER A 165 -104.92 55.95 -18.14
N VAL A 166 -105.33 54.72 -18.49
CA VAL A 166 -104.83 53.48 -17.87
C VAL A 166 -103.33 53.36 -18.04
N ALA A 167 -102.81 53.56 -19.26
CA ALA A 167 -101.39 53.52 -19.58
C ALA A 167 -100.56 54.42 -18.63
N PHE A 168 -100.95 55.69 -18.54
CA PHE A 168 -100.32 56.68 -17.65
C PHE A 168 -100.41 56.29 -16.17
N THR A 169 -101.57 55.81 -15.73
CA THR A 169 -101.81 55.41 -14.34
C THR A 169 -100.92 54.22 -13.93
N THR A 170 -100.75 53.22 -14.80
CA THR A 170 -99.81 52.10 -14.52
C THR A 170 -98.37 52.58 -14.38
N SER A 171 -97.94 53.56 -15.20
CA SER A 171 -96.62 54.18 -15.11
C SER A 171 -96.40 54.91 -13.79
N LEU A 172 -97.37 55.75 -13.41
CA LEU A 172 -97.34 56.53 -12.18
C LEU A 172 -97.29 55.63 -10.93
N VAL A 173 -98.01 54.51 -10.94
CA VAL A 173 -97.94 53.49 -9.88
C VAL A 173 -96.57 52.82 -9.82
N GLY A 174 -96.00 52.41 -10.96
CA GLY A 174 -94.67 51.78 -11.01
C GLY A 174 -93.55 52.69 -10.49
N VAL A 175 -93.49 53.93 -10.97
CA VAL A 175 -92.52 54.94 -10.52
C VAL A 175 -92.77 55.35 -9.07
N GLY A 176 -94.03 55.55 -8.66
CA GLY A 176 -94.39 55.88 -7.28
C GLY A 176 -93.98 54.79 -6.28
N CYS A 177 -94.24 53.52 -6.61
CA CYS A 177 -93.80 52.39 -5.80
C CYS A 177 -92.26 52.30 -5.74
N SER A 178 -91.57 52.56 -6.86
CA SER A 178 -90.10 52.60 -6.92
C SER A 178 -89.50 53.68 -6.01
N ILE A 179 -90.04 54.89 -6.02
CA ILE A 179 -89.59 55.99 -5.14
C ILE A 179 -89.80 55.63 -3.66
N ILE A 180 -91.01 55.16 -3.31
CA ILE A 180 -91.33 54.74 -1.93
C ILE A 180 -90.42 53.58 -1.49
N PHE A 181 -90.21 52.59 -2.36
CA PHE A 181 -89.34 51.45 -2.07
C PHE A 181 -87.89 51.87 -1.85
N THR A 182 -87.38 52.81 -2.66
CA THR A 182 -86.03 53.36 -2.51
C THR A 182 -85.86 54.07 -1.16
N ILE A 183 -86.81 54.93 -0.77
CA ILE A 183 -86.80 55.61 0.54
C ILE A 183 -86.83 54.60 1.70
N LEU A 184 -87.67 53.56 1.60
CA LEU A 184 -87.74 52.50 2.60
C LEU A 184 -86.44 51.69 2.70
N LEU A 185 -85.77 51.40 1.58
CA LEU A 185 -84.46 50.73 1.58
C LEU A 185 -83.36 51.61 2.19
N THR A 186 -83.37 52.93 1.99
CA THR A 186 -82.38 53.84 2.60
C THR A 186 -82.40 53.78 4.13
N VAL A 187 -83.56 53.57 4.76
CA VAL A 187 -83.70 53.46 6.23
C VAL A 187 -83.53 52.02 6.73
N ALA A 188 -83.79 51.03 5.87
CA ALA A 188 -83.92 49.64 6.26
C ALA A 188 -83.15 48.64 5.39
N ASN A 189 -81.95 48.98 4.95
CA ASN A 189 -81.19 48.14 4.02
C ASN A 189 -80.73 46.80 4.64
N ALA A 190 -81.11 45.68 4.03
CA ALA A 190 -80.59 44.36 4.40
C ALA A 190 -79.10 44.17 4.06
N LYS A 191 -78.59 44.82 2.99
CA LYS A 191 -77.18 44.72 2.56
C LYS A 191 -76.23 45.34 3.59
N GLU A 192 -76.58 46.52 4.09
CA GLU A 192 -75.83 47.23 5.14
C GLU A 192 -75.76 46.41 6.43
N ALA A 193 -76.88 45.79 6.84
CA ALA A 193 -76.90 44.90 8.00
C ALA A 193 -76.01 43.65 7.83
N ARG A 194 -75.90 43.14 6.60
CA ARG A 194 -74.97 42.04 6.27
C ARG A 194 -73.51 42.50 6.35
N GLU A 195 -73.17 43.66 5.78
CA GLU A 195 -71.81 44.21 5.77
C GLU A 195 -71.35 44.51 7.21
N ASN A 196 -72.19 45.15 8.02
CA ASN A 196 -71.92 45.41 9.43
C ASN A 196 -71.71 44.12 10.24
N LEU A 197 -72.51 43.07 9.97
CA LEU A 197 -72.30 41.76 10.57
C LEU A 197 -70.95 41.14 10.17
N MET A 198 -70.58 41.20 8.89
CA MET A 198 -69.29 40.65 8.44
C MET A 198 -68.11 41.34 9.11
N ILE A 199 -68.12 42.68 9.21
CA ILE A 199 -67.08 43.47 9.87
C ILE A 199 -66.93 43.08 11.35
N HIS A 200 -68.03 42.96 12.10
CA HIS A 200 -67.93 42.57 13.51
C HIS A 200 -67.52 41.10 13.74
N ILE A 201 -67.79 40.20 12.77
CA ILE A 201 -67.25 38.82 12.81
C ILE A 201 -65.74 38.85 12.61
N GLU A 202 -65.26 39.62 11.63
CA GLU A 202 -63.82 39.82 11.36
C GLU A 202 -63.10 40.40 12.57
N GLU A 203 -63.62 41.51 13.12
CA GLU A 203 -63.12 42.14 14.35
C GLU A 203 -63.02 41.15 15.54
N TYR A 204 -64.02 40.27 15.71
CA TYR A 204 -64.02 39.27 16.78
C TYR A 204 -62.99 38.15 16.53
N LEU A 205 -62.87 37.67 15.29
CA LEU A 205 -61.88 36.65 14.94
C LEU A 205 -60.45 37.18 15.15
N ASP A 206 -60.15 38.37 14.63
CA ASP A 206 -58.79 38.90 14.63
C ASP A 206 -58.36 39.45 15.99
N ASN A 207 -59.26 40.08 16.76
CA ASN A 207 -58.90 40.63 18.08
C ASN A 207 -59.12 39.67 19.25
N THR A 208 -60.02 38.67 19.12
CA THR A 208 -60.33 37.74 20.23
C THR A 208 -59.82 36.33 19.95
N VAL A 209 -60.19 35.74 18.81
CA VAL A 209 -59.85 34.33 18.52
C VAL A 209 -58.38 34.16 18.15
N SER A 210 -57.81 35.07 17.35
CA SER A 210 -56.39 35.07 16.96
C SER A 210 -55.46 35.13 18.17
N VAL A 211 -55.78 35.96 19.17
CA VAL A 211 -54.98 36.10 20.39
C VAL A 211 -54.92 34.79 21.17
N VAL A 212 -56.04 34.08 21.30
CA VAL A 212 -56.08 32.77 21.98
C VAL A 212 -55.25 31.74 21.22
N VAL A 213 -55.43 31.63 19.89
CA VAL A 213 -54.64 30.69 19.06
C VAL A 213 -53.15 31.04 19.05
N SER A 214 -52.80 32.32 19.16
CA SER A 214 -51.40 32.76 19.22
C SER A 214 -50.74 32.44 20.56
N GLN A 215 -51.48 32.47 21.68
CA GLN A 215 -50.96 32.07 22.99
C GLN A 215 -50.62 30.58 23.07
N ASP A 216 -51.43 29.72 22.43
CA ASP A 216 -51.11 28.29 22.30
C ASP A 216 -49.78 28.09 21.54
N LYS A 217 -49.58 28.78 20.40
CA LYS A 217 -48.32 28.72 19.64
C LYS A 217 -47.10 29.18 20.46
N VAL A 218 -47.21 30.28 21.22
CA VAL A 218 -46.13 30.76 22.10
C VAL A 218 -45.79 29.74 23.20
N THR A 219 -46.79 29.03 23.72
CA THR A 219 -46.60 27.96 24.71
C THR A 219 -45.85 26.79 24.09
N GLU A 220 -46.20 26.39 22.86
CA GLU A 220 -45.53 25.32 22.10
C GLU A 220 -44.07 25.65 21.80
N TYR A 221 -43.75 26.89 21.36
CA TYR A 221 -42.35 27.34 21.20
C TYR A 221 -41.56 27.28 22.52
N THR A 222 -42.19 27.65 23.64
CA THR A 222 -41.55 27.62 24.96
C THR A 222 -41.28 26.17 25.41
N MET A 223 -42.22 25.26 25.17
CA MET A 223 -42.06 23.83 25.45
C MET A 223 -40.95 23.21 24.59
N MET A 224 -40.92 23.52 23.29
CA MET A 224 -39.87 23.07 22.37
C MET A 224 -38.47 23.54 22.80
N ASN A 225 -38.33 24.80 23.23
CA ASN A 225 -37.06 25.35 23.73
C ASN A 225 -36.59 24.63 25.01
N ASN A 226 -37.51 24.30 25.92
CA ASN A 226 -37.20 23.53 27.13
C ASN A 226 -36.74 22.11 26.78
N ILE A 227 -37.44 21.41 25.89
CA ILE A 227 -37.06 20.05 25.43
C ILE A 227 -35.68 20.07 24.76
N LEU A 228 -35.40 21.05 23.89
CA LEU A 228 -34.09 21.20 23.26
C LEU A 228 -32.98 21.43 24.30
N ARG A 229 -33.21 22.29 25.30
CA ARG A 229 -32.26 22.53 26.39
C ARG A 229 -31.98 21.25 27.18
N GLU A 230 -33.02 20.51 27.55
CA GLU A 230 -32.90 19.26 28.31
C GLU A 230 -32.16 18.20 27.50
N THR A 231 -32.46 18.07 26.20
CA THR A 231 -31.73 17.20 25.26
C THR A 231 -30.25 17.57 25.16
N PHE A 232 -29.91 18.86 25.12
CA PHE A 232 -28.51 19.32 25.07
C PHE A 232 -27.74 19.02 26.35
N ILE A 233 -28.38 19.11 27.52
CA ILE A 233 -27.77 18.74 28.81
C ILE A 233 -27.50 17.24 28.84
N GLU A 234 -28.50 16.40 28.52
CA GLU A 234 -28.34 14.94 28.53
C GLU A 234 -27.31 14.45 27.49
N PHE A 235 -27.23 15.11 26.33
CA PHE A 235 -26.20 14.87 25.32
C PHE A 235 -24.80 15.23 25.82
N GLY A 236 -24.66 16.37 26.52
CA GLY A 236 -23.42 16.80 27.15
C GLY A 236 -22.88 15.79 28.16
N ASP A 237 -23.73 15.36 29.10
CA ASP A 237 -23.39 14.37 30.12
C ASP A 237 -22.96 13.02 29.50
N ARG A 238 -23.69 12.55 28.47
CA ARG A 238 -23.35 11.32 27.74
C ARG A 238 -22.01 11.43 27.00
N ILE A 239 -21.70 12.58 26.39
CA ILE A 239 -20.40 12.83 25.76
C ILE A 239 -19.28 12.83 26.80
N GLN A 240 -19.46 13.53 27.93
CA GLN A 240 -18.46 13.60 28.99
C GLN A 240 -18.13 12.20 29.54
N ALA A 241 -19.16 11.40 29.84
CA ALA A 241 -18.98 10.03 30.32
C ALA A 241 -18.29 9.12 29.28
N SER A 242 -18.56 9.31 27.99
CA SER A 242 -17.92 8.55 26.90
C SER A 242 -16.46 8.94 26.70
N LEU A 243 -16.15 10.24 26.72
CA LEU A 243 -14.78 10.75 26.62
C LEU A 243 -13.93 10.28 27.80
N GLN A 244 -14.47 10.37 29.02
CA GLN A 244 -13.75 9.91 30.21
C GLN A 244 -13.41 8.41 30.15
N ARG A 245 -14.39 7.54 29.81
CA ARG A 245 -14.12 6.11 29.56
C ARG A 245 -13.05 5.88 28.48
N THR A 246 -13.05 6.70 27.43
CA THR A 246 -12.09 6.58 26.34
C THR A 246 -10.68 6.93 26.80
N VAL A 247 -10.53 7.97 27.62
CA VAL A 247 -9.25 8.37 28.23
C VAL A 247 -8.75 7.32 29.21
N GLU A 248 -9.62 6.77 30.07
CA GLU A 248 -9.29 5.69 31.01
C GLU A 248 -8.79 4.43 30.28
N ASN A 249 -9.55 3.94 29.29
CA ASN A 249 -9.17 2.80 28.46
C ASN A 249 -7.86 3.04 27.66
N PHE A 250 -7.62 4.29 27.23
CA PHE A 250 -6.39 4.66 26.52
C PHE A 250 -5.18 4.66 27.45
N GLY A 251 -5.33 5.16 28.68
CA GLY A 251 -4.30 5.12 29.72
C GLY A 251 -3.91 3.70 30.13
N GLU A 252 -4.89 2.80 30.28
CA GLU A 252 -4.64 1.38 30.55
C GLU A 252 -3.87 0.71 29.40
N LYS A 253 -4.29 0.92 28.15
CA LYS A 253 -3.58 0.40 26.97
C LYS A 253 -2.17 0.96 26.82
N LEU A 254 -1.96 2.25 27.07
CA LEU A 254 -0.61 2.85 27.08
C LEU A 254 0.28 2.20 28.13
N THR A 255 -0.24 1.95 29.33
CA THR A 255 0.49 1.29 30.42
C THR A 255 0.91 -0.12 30.03
N ASN A 256 0.01 -0.88 29.39
CA ASN A 256 0.31 -2.23 28.89
C ASN A 256 1.37 -2.19 27.78
N VAL A 257 1.27 -1.27 26.81
CA VAL A 257 2.28 -1.10 25.75
C VAL A 257 3.65 -0.73 26.31
N VAL A 258 3.73 0.15 27.32
CA VAL A 258 4.99 0.47 28.01
C VAL A 258 5.58 -0.76 28.71
N MET A 259 4.73 -1.62 29.29
CA MET A 259 5.14 -2.88 29.89
C MET A 259 5.66 -3.88 28.85
N ASP A 260 4.96 -4.03 27.72
CA ASP A 260 5.36 -4.89 26.60
C ASP A 260 6.66 -4.42 25.93
N VAL A 261 6.88 -3.11 25.82
CA VAL A 261 8.14 -2.52 25.33
C VAL A 261 9.28 -2.81 26.30
N ASN A 262 9.06 -2.76 27.62
CA ASN A 262 10.07 -3.12 28.61
C ASN A 262 10.41 -4.62 28.58
N VAL A 263 9.41 -5.49 28.39
CA VAL A 263 9.62 -6.94 28.17
C VAL A 263 10.38 -7.20 26.87
N SER A 264 10.00 -6.52 25.78
CA SER A 264 10.66 -6.62 24.47
C SER A 264 12.10 -6.13 24.53
N SER A 265 12.38 -5.05 25.27
CA SER A 265 13.73 -4.54 25.51
C SER A 265 14.59 -5.58 26.23
N LYS A 266 14.09 -6.24 27.29
CA LYS A 266 14.80 -7.35 27.95
C LYS A 266 15.02 -8.55 27.04
N ALA A 267 14.07 -8.88 26.17
CA ALA A 267 14.22 -9.96 25.20
C ALA A 267 15.29 -9.63 24.14
N LEU A 268 15.36 -8.37 23.71
CA LEU A 268 16.39 -7.86 22.79
C LEU A 268 17.78 -7.87 23.46
N ASP A 269 17.88 -7.42 24.71
CA ASP A 269 19.10 -7.46 25.53
C ASP A 269 19.62 -8.91 25.70
N THR A 270 18.71 -9.85 26.00
CA THR A 270 19.00 -11.30 26.03
C THR A 270 19.44 -11.85 24.66
N THR A 271 18.95 -11.26 23.57
CA THR A 271 19.33 -11.66 22.20
C THR A 271 20.72 -11.12 21.85
N VAL A 272 21.06 -9.90 22.29
CA VAL A 272 22.40 -9.31 22.15
C VAL A 272 23.44 -10.11 22.93
N ASP A 273 23.16 -10.50 24.17
CA ASP A 273 24.04 -11.38 24.97
C ASP A 273 24.28 -12.76 24.30
N LYS A 274 23.22 -13.36 23.72
CA LYS A 274 23.37 -14.61 22.94
C LYS A 274 24.14 -14.41 21.64
N PHE A 275 23.98 -13.27 20.98
CA PHE A 275 24.70 -12.94 19.75
C PHE A 275 26.18 -12.70 20.03
N ASP A 276 26.51 -11.98 21.11
CA ASP A 276 27.89 -11.76 21.57
C ASP A 276 28.59 -13.08 21.93
N LYS A 277 27.92 -13.97 22.67
CA LYS A 277 28.39 -15.35 22.91
C LYS A 277 28.59 -16.15 21.63
N SER A 278 27.74 -15.96 20.63
CA SER A 278 27.88 -16.62 19.32
C SER A 278 29.05 -16.07 18.52
N LEU A 279 29.32 -14.76 18.59
CA LEU A 279 30.51 -14.13 18.02
C LEU A 279 31.79 -14.57 18.73
N ALA A 280 31.78 -14.69 20.06
CA ALA A 280 32.90 -15.20 20.84
C ALA A 280 33.26 -16.64 20.43
N ASN A 281 32.25 -17.53 20.40
CA ASN A 281 32.41 -18.89 19.91
C ASN A 281 32.88 -18.92 18.44
N PHE A 282 32.39 -18.03 17.58
CA PHE A 282 32.83 -17.96 16.18
C PHE A 282 34.29 -17.51 16.06
N ALA A 283 34.72 -16.53 16.87
CA ALA A 283 36.10 -16.07 16.93
C ALA A 283 37.05 -17.18 17.44
N GLU A 284 36.63 -17.96 18.43
CA GLU A 284 37.33 -19.15 18.90
C GLU A 284 37.46 -20.21 17.79
N ASN A 285 36.34 -20.60 17.16
CA ASN A 285 36.36 -21.53 16.02
C ASN A 285 37.21 -21.04 14.83
N MET A 286 37.24 -19.73 14.55
CA MET A 286 38.11 -19.16 13.52
C MET A 286 39.59 -19.19 13.93
N ARG A 287 39.90 -19.06 15.22
CA ARG A 287 41.26 -19.25 15.75
C ARG A 287 41.69 -20.71 15.61
N ASP A 288 40.81 -21.64 15.92
CA ASP A 288 41.05 -23.09 15.81
C ASP A 288 41.17 -23.53 14.34
N LEU A 289 40.39 -22.95 13.42
CA LEU A 289 40.57 -23.14 11.97
C LEU A 289 41.90 -22.56 11.47
N ASN A 290 42.35 -21.44 12.03
CA ASN A 290 43.67 -20.88 11.72
C ASN A 290 44.79 -21.77 12.28
N GLU A 291 44.64 -22.34 13.48
CA GLU A 291 45.57 -23.32 14.04
C GLU A 291 45.59 -24.62 13.22
N PHE A 292 44.42 -25.13 12.80
CA PHE A 292 44.31 -26.25 11.86
C PHE A 292 44.99 -25.94 10.53
N ASN A 293 44.83 -24.72 9.99
CA ASN A 293 45.49 -24.30 8.75
C ASN A 293 47.02 -24.24 8.90
N LEU A 294 47.52 -23.70 10.01
CA LEU A 294 48.95 -23.71 10.35
C LEU A 294 49.47 -25.15 10.49
N ASN A 295 48.73 -26.05 11.14
CA ASN A 295 49.07 -27.45 11.27
C ASN A 295 49.05 -28.20 9.92
N MET A 296 48.08 -27.91 9.05
CA MET A 296 48.03 -28.43 7.68
C MET A 296 49.21 -27.92 6.84
N ARG A 297 49.54 -26.63 6.95
CA ARG A 297 50.72 -26.05 6.30
C ARG A 297 52.01 -26.72 6.80
N ASN A 298 52.20 -26.86 8.11
CA ASN A 298 53.34 -27.57 8.70
C ASN A 298 53.42 -29.02 8.21
N ASN A 299 52.28 -29.71 8.06
CA ASN A 299 52.23 -31.07 7.52
C ASN A 299 52.56 -31.12 6.03
N ILE A 300 52.13 -30.14 5.22
CA ILE A 300 52.48 -30.02 3.81
C ILE A 300 53.98 -29.72 3.65
N GLU A 301 54.54 -28.80 4.45
CA GLU A 301 56.00 -28.52 4.49
C GLU A 301 56.80 -29.76 4.91
N ARG A 302 56.33 -30.53 5.91
CA ARG A 302 56.93 -31.83 6.28
C ARG A 302 56.78 -32.88 5.19
N MET A 303 55.66 -32.90 4.48
CA MET A 303 55.39 -33.84 3.40
C MET A 303 56.27 -33.54 2.18
N ASP A 304 56.49 -32.27 1.84
CA ASP A 304 57.44 -31.83 0.82
C ASP A 304 58.87 -32.26 1.18
N VAL A 305 59.33 -31.97 2.40
CA VAL A 305 60.62 -32.46 2.92
C VAL A 305 60.71 -33.99 2.88
N ASN A 306 59.62 -34.71 3.17
CA ASN A 306 59.60 -36.17 3.08
C ASN A 306 59.59 -36.68 1.64
N PHE A 307 58.94 -36.01 0.69
CA PHE A 307 59.01 -36.35 -0.73
C PHE A 307 60.41 -36.07 -1.30
N ILE A 308 61.06 -34.98 -0.89
CA ILE A 308 62.47 -34.70 -1.20
C ILE A 308 63.34 -35.84 -0.64
N LYS A 309 63.18 -36.25 0.62
CA LYS A 309 63.90 -37.40 1.19
C LYS A 309 63.63 -38.73 0.50
N VAL A 310 62.40 -38.98 0.06
CA VAL A 310 62.05 -40.19 -0.72
C VAL A 310 62.73 -40.16 -2.08
N THR A 311 62.70 -39.02 -2.76
CA THR A 311 63.39 -38.81 -4.05
C THR A 311 64.90 -38.97 -3.87
N GLU A 312 65.50 -38.34 -2.86
CA GLU A 312 66.91 -38.48 -2.50
C GLU A 312 67.27 -39.93 -2.15
N SER A 313 66.40 -40.64 -1.41
CA SER A 313 66.61 -42.06 -1.08
C SER A 313 66.50 -42.95 -2.30
N LEU A 314 65.61 -42.65 -3.26
CA LEU A 314 65.49 -43.35 -4.53
C LEU A 314 66.70 -43.07 -5.44
N THR A 315 67.15 -41.82 -5.54
CA THR A 315 68.39 -41.44 -6.24
C THR A 315 69.58 -42.16 -5.63
N ARG A 316 69.74 -42.11 -4.29
CA ARG A 316 70.80 -42.82 -3.57
C ARG A 316 70.73 -44.33 -3.75
N THR A 317 69.53 -44.91 -3.81
CA THR A 317 69.34 -46.33 -4.11
C THR A 317 69.73 -46.64 -5.56
N SER A 318 69.40 -45.76 -6.50
CA SER A 318 69.84 -45.85 -7.90
C SER A 318 71.36 -45.76 -8.02
N ASP A 319 72.00 -44.84 -7.30
CA ASP A 319 73.46 -44.71 -7.24
C ASP A 319 74.10 -45.97 -6.64
N ILE A 320 73.54 -46.51 -5.55
CA ILE A 320 73.96 -47.80 -4.97
C ILE A 320 73.76 -48.96 -5.96
N VAL A 321 72.71 -48.95 -6.79
CA VAL A 321 72.50 -49.97 -7.84
C VAL A 321 73.54 -49.82 -8.95
N VAL A 322 73.88 -48.61 -9.38
CA VAL A 322 74.95 -48.34 -10.37
C VAL A 322 76.33 -48.71 -9.80
N GLU A 323 76.58 -48.39 -8.54
CA GLU A 323 77.82 -48.74 -7.83
C GLU A 323 77.93 -50.24 -7.58
N ASN A 324 76.82 -50.93 -7.27
CA ASN A 324 76.77 -52.40 -7.25
C ASN A 324 77.05 -52.98 -8.64
N TYR A 325 76.52 -52.38 -9.72
CA TYR A 325 76.79 -52.84 -11.08
C TYR A 325 78.28 -52.73 -11.44
N ARG A 326 78.91 -51.59 -11.10
CA ARG A 326 80.37 -51.38 -11.20
C ARG A 326 81.16 -52.29 -10.26
N SER A 327 80.65 -52.58 -9.07
CA SER A 327 81.28 -53.49 -8.12
C SER A 327 81.18 -54.94 -8.59
N ILE A 328 80.13 -55.32 -9.32
CA ILE A 328 80.00 -56.63 -9.98
C ILE A 328 80.94 -56.72 -11.19
N GLU A 329 81.07 -55.66 -11.99
CA GLU A 329 82.06 -55.57 -13.07
C GLU A 329 83.49 -55.68 -12.53
N GLY A 330 83.83 -54.90 -11.50
CA GLY A 330 85.10 -54.96 -10.77
C GLY A 330 85.32 -56.30 -10.08
N PHE A 331 84.30 -56.90 -9.47
CA PHE A 331 84.37 -58.25 -8.89
C PHE A 331 84.61 -59.32 -9.96
N SER A 332 84.00 -59.19 -11.15
CA SER A 332 84.28 -60.08 -12.28
C SER A 332 85.71 -59.91 -12.80
N SER A 333 86.26 -58.69 -12.79
CA SER A 333 87.68 -58.44 -13.09
C SER A 333 88.58 -59.05 -12.02
N ASN A 334 88.28 -58.83 -10.74
CA ASN A 334 89.03 -59.36 -9.61
C ASN A 334 88.94 -60.88 -9.53
N ILE A 335 87.83 -61.52 -9.94
CA ILE A 335 87.75 -62.99 -10.08
C ILE A 335 88.68 -63.48 -11.18
N ARG A 336 88.74 -62.77 -12.31
CA ARG A 336 89.66 -63.11 -13.41
C ARG A 336 91.12 -62.98 -12.96
N GLU A 337 91.46 -61.87 -12.31
CA GLU A 337 92.81 -61.63 -11.77
C GLU A 337 93.14 -62.60 -10.61
N ALA A 338 92.17 -62.93 -9.75
CA ALA A 338 92.32 -63.95 -8.73
C ALA A 338 92.44 -65.36 -9.32
N ALA A 339 91.84 -65.67 -10.47
CA ALA A 339 92.05 -66.94 -11.16
C ALA A 339 93.48 -67.03 -11.73
N ASP A 340 93.99 -65.94 -12.32
CA ASP A 340 95.38 -65.84 -12.79
C ASP A 340 96.36 -65.91 -11.60
N GLN A 341 96.08 -65.21 -10.50
CA GLN A 341 96.88 -65.24 -9.27
C GLN A 341 96.79 -66.59 -8.55
N MET A 342 95.62 -67.26 -8.47
CA MET A 342 95.52 -68.62 -7.91
C MET A 342 96.28 -69.62 -8.78
N THR A 343 96.33 -69.43 -10.10
CA THR A 343 97.17 -70.24 -10.99
C THR A 343 98.66 -70.05 -10.66
N SER A 344 99.10 -68.80 -10.43
CA SER A 344 100.46 -68.49 -9.97
C SER A 344 100.77 -68.98 -8.54
N TYR A 345 99.84 -68.81 -7.62
CA TYR A 345 99.98 -69.21 -6.21
C TYR A 345 99.95 -70.74 -6.06
N ASN A 346 99.20 -71.46 -6.91
CA ASN A 346 99.31 -72.91 -7.02
C ASN A 346 100.70 -73.34 -7.49
N HIS A 347 101.34 -72.62 -8.42
CA HIS A 347 102.74 -72.87 -8.77
C HIS A 347 103.70 -72.60 -7.59
N GLN A 348 103.46 -71.59 -6.76
CA GLN A 348 104.32 -71.26 -5.61
C GLN A 348 104.10 -72.18 -4.38
N LEU A 349 102.85 -72.55 -4.04
CA LEU A 349 102.53 -73.46 -2.93
C LEU A 349 103.18 -74.84 -3.09
N VAL A 350 103.24 -75.33 -4.34
CA VAL A 350 103.93 -76.57 -4.71
C VAL A 350 105.45 -76.46 -4.42
N SER A 351 106.03 -75.26 -4.47
CA SER A 351 107.43 -75.01 -4.14
C SER A 351 107.68 -75.00 -2.63
N ASP A 352 106.97 -74.17 -1.86
CA ASP A 352 107.34 -73.92 -0.45
C ASP A 352 107.09 -75.13 0.48
N ILE A 353 106.01 -75.90 0.22
CA ILE A 353 105.72 -77.13 0.99
C ILE A 353 106.76 -78.22 0.72
N SER A 354 107.34 -78.25 -0.49
CA SER A 354 108.43 -79.15 -0.84
C SER A 354 109.71 -78.89 -0.03
N GLN A 355 109.87 -77.69 0.53
CA GLN A 355 111.04 -77.30 1.31
C GLN A 355 110.85 -77.51 2.83
N LEU A 356 109.79 -76.94 3.42
CA LEU A 356 109.59 -76.92 4.88
C LEU A 356 109.41 -78.31 5.53
N MET A 357 108.69 -79.22 4.86
CA MET A 357 108.44 -80.58 5.36
C MET A 357 109.75 -81.40 5.51
N GLY A 358 110.73 -81.16 4.63
CA GLY A 358 112.05 -81.79 4.72
C GLY A 358 112.87 -81.27 5.91
N GLU A 359 112.88 -79.95 6.10
CA GLU A 359 113.68 -79.28 7.13
C GLU A 359 113.20 -79.61 8.56
N VAL A 360 111.89 -79.59 8.81
CA VAL A 360 111.33 -79.83 10.16
C VAL A 360 111.48 -81.30 10.59
N SER A 361 111.15 -82.26 9.72
CA SER A 361 111.23 -83.69 10.03
C SER A 361 112.67 -84.14 10.33
N SER A 362 113.63 -83.61 9.57
CA SER A 362 115.06 -83.80 9.81
C SER A 362 115.48 -83.24 11.19
N THR A 363 115.04 -82.02 11.52
CA THR A 363 115.39 -81.35 12.79
C THR A 363 114.86 -82.11 14.01
N VAL A 364 113.62 -82.63 13.97
CA VAL A 364 113.04 -83.43 15.07
C VAL A 364 113.84 -84.71 15.31
N LEU A 365 114.23 -85.41 14.24
CA LEU A 365 115.08 -86.62 14.31
C LEU A 365 116.45 -86.34 14.93
N VAL A 366 117.06 -85.19 14.62
CA VAL A 366 118.33 -84.77 15.20
C VAL A 366 118.19 -84.49 16.69
N VAL A 367 117.16 -83.75 17.12
CA VAL A 367 116.92 -83.44 18.54
C VAL A 367 116.63 -84.70 19.36
N GLN A 368 115.81 -85.62 18.84
CA GLN A 368 115.46 -86.85 19.55
C GLN A 368 116.66 -87.80 19.70
N LYS A 369 117.51 -87.91 18.66
CA LYS A 369 118.78 -88.65 18.75
C LYS A 369 119.77 -87.98 19.70
N LEU A 370 119.85 -86.65 19.72
CA LEU A 370 120.73 -85.91 20.63
C LEU A 370 120.34 -86.13 22.09
N ALA A 371 119.03 -86.14 22.42
CA ALA A 371 118.55 -86.43 23.77
C ALA A 371 118.91 -87.85 24.23
N GLY A 372 118.68 -88.87 23.39
CA GLY A 372 119.06 -90.25 23.70
C GLY A 372 120.58 -90.45 23.79
N ALA A 373 121.34 -89.79 22.92
CA ALA A 373 122.79 -89.80 22.98
C ALA A 373 123.32 -89.08 24.23
N MET A 374 122.67 -88.00 24.70
CA MET A 374 123.03 -87.35 25.96
C MET A 374 122.73 -88.23 27.17
N ASP A 375 121.61 -88.95 27.22
CA ASP A 375 121.31 -89.86 28.34
C ASP A 375 122.33 -91.01 28.43
N VAL A 376 122.62 -91.66 27.30
CA VAL A 376 123.67 -92.70 27.22
C VAL A 376 125.05 -92.12 27.54
N ASN A 377 125.38 -90.93 27.00
CA ASN A 377 126.66 -90.28 27.27
C ASN A 377 126.78 -89.79 28.73
N MET A 378 125.67 -89.50 29.43
CA MET A 378 125.68 -89.15 30.85
C MET A 378 125.85 -90.38 31.74
N GLN A 379 125.19 -91.50 31.41
CA GLN A 379 125.47 -92.79 32.05
C GLN A 379 126.92 -93.24 31.79
N GLN A 380 127.41 -93.06 30.56
CA GLN A 380 128.78 -93.36 30.21
C GLN A 380 129.78 -92.40 30.87
N HIS A 381 129.53 -91.09 30.94
CA HIS A 381 130.37 -90.16 31.71
C HIS A 381 130.37 -90.45 33.21
N THR A 382 129.29 -91.03 33.76
CA THR A 382 129.27 -91.46 35.16
C THR A 382 130.21 -92.66 35.37
N ARG A 383 130.22 -93.66 34.47
CA ARG A 383 131.22 -94.75 34.45
C ARG A 383 132.63 -94.27 34.13
N ASP A 384 132.77 -93.40 33.14
CA ASP A 384 134.04 -92.83 32.74
C ASP A 384 134.57 -91.90 33.84
N LEU A 385 133.76 -91.39 34.76
CA LEU A 385 134.23 -90.72 35.98
C LEU A 385 134.77 -91.74 37.01
N GLU A 386 134.10 -92.88 37.22
CA GLU A 386 134.64 -94.00 38.00
C GLU A 386 135.99 -94.50 37.42
N ILE A 387 136.15 -94.47 36.09
CA ILE A 387 137.39 -94.86 35.38
C ILE A 387 138.39 -93.68 35.24
N TYR A 388 137.95 -92.43 35.14
CA TYR A 388 138.85 -91.26 35.15
C TYR A 388 139.46 -91.06 36.53
N GLN A 389 138.80 -91.48 37.60
CA GLN A 389 139.40 -91.62 38.92
C GLN A 389 140.58 -92.64 38.88
N GLN A 390 140.44 -93.75 38.14
CA GLN A 390 141.51 -94.70 37.83
C GLN A 390 142.60 -94.10 36.91
N ASN A 391 142.24 -93.33 35.87
CA ASN A 391 143.18 -92.75 34.89
C ASN A 391 143.92 -91.50 35.42
N PHE A 392 143.31 -90.69 36.28
CA PHE A 392 143.95 -89.54 36.93
C PHE A 392 145.10 -89.99 37.84
N THR A 393 144.93 -91.16 38.47
CA THR A 393 145.98 -91.87 39.20
C THR A 393 147.20 -92.21 38.31
N ASN A 394 147.02 -92.31 36.98
CA ASN A 394 148.10 -92.51 35.99
C ASN A 394 148.55 -91.24 35.25
N LEU A 395 147.65 -90.29 34.93
CA LEU A 395 147.98 -89.13 34.07
C LEU A 395 148.88 -88.09 34.77
N MET A 396 149.02 -88.16 36.09
CA MET A 396 150.09 -87.48 36.84
C MET A 396 151.51 -87.93 36.41
N ILE A 397 151.64 -88.90 35.50
CA ILE A 397 152.87 -89.35 34.84
C ILE A 397 153.08 -88.69 33.46
N LYS A 398 152.08 -88.00 32.88
CA LYS A 398 152.23 -87.10 31.70
C LYS A 398 153.02 -85.85 32.10
N LEU A 399 152.99 -84.82 31.25
CA LEU A 399 153.31 -83.41 31.55
C LEU A 399 154.80 -83.09 31.81
N SER A 400 155.59 -84.02 32.33
CA SER A 400 157.00 -83.80 32.68
C SER A 400 157.97 -83.73 31.47
N GLN A 401 157.49 -83.63 30.22
CA GLN A 401 158.32 -83.91 29.01
C GLN A 401 158.27 -82.92 27.81
N GLU A 402 157.32 -82.00 27.63
CA GLU A 402 157.11 -81.32 26.31
C GLU A 402 157.66 -79.87 26.12
N ILE A 403 157.98 -79.11 27.18
CA ILE A 403 158.00 -77.62 27.16
C ILE A 403 159.24 -76.97 26.46
N ALA A 404 159.50 -77.25 25.16
CA ALA A 404 160.83 -76.95 24.56
C ALA A 404 160.97 -76.27 23.16
N GLY A 405 159.95 -76.14 22.27
CA GLY A 405 160.22 -76.03 20.81
C GLY A 405 159.93 -74.76 19.95
N LEU A 406 159.24 -73.70 20.42
CA LEU A 406 158.37 -72.83 19.58
C LEU A 406 158.98 -71.68 18.70
N GLY A 407 160.29 -71.51 18.55
CA GLY A 407 160.89 -70.15 18.38
C GLY A 407 160.83 -69.32 17.06
N GLN A 408 160.34 -69.79 15.90
CA GLN A 408 161.02 -69.45 14.61
C GLN A 408 160.28 -68.67 13.47
N LYS A 409 159.18 -67.95 13.74
CA LYS A 409 158.26 -67.35 12.72
C LYS A 409 158.63 -65.90 12.27
N ALA A 410 157.91 -65.37 11.26
CA ALA A 410 157.33 -63.99 11.24
C ALA A 410 157.97 -62.77 10.50
N ALA A 411 158.86 -62.89 9.51
CA ALA A 411 159.72 -61.75 9.08
C ALA A 411 159.13 -60.58 8.21
N LEU A 412 158.78 -60.76 6.92
CA LEU A 412 159.36 -59.85 5.88
C LEU A 412 158.48 -58.91 5.01
N SER A 413 157.14 -58.93 5.03
CA SER A 413 156.27 -58.50 3.89
C SER A 413 156.02 -56.98 3.64
N PHE A 414 156.88 -56.04 4.03
CA PHE A 414 156.43 -54.66 4.33
C PHE A 414 156.44 -53.57 3.21
N SER A 415 157.10 -53.74 2.05
CA SER A 415 157.64 -52.60 1.27
C SER A 415 156.67 -51.57 0.61
N GLU A 416 156.50 -51.52 -0.73
CA GLU A 416 156.46 -50.20 -1.41
C GLU A 416 155.31 -49.94 -2.41
N ALA A 417 154.24 -49.31 -1.93
CA ALA A 417 153.07 -48.89 -2.72
C ALA A 417 152.88 -47.35 -2.91
N MET A 418 153.89 -46.53 -2.57
CA MET A 418 153.68 -45.12 -2.15
C MET A 418 153.56 -44.01 -3.23
N THR A 419 153.97 -44.23 -4.49
CA THR A 419 154.80 -43.18 -5.14
C THR A 419 154.19 -42.23 -6.21
N LYS A 420 152.89 -42.24 -6.63
CA LYS A 420 152.52 -41.46 -7.86
C LYS A 420 151.17 -40.71 -8.05
N ASN A 421 150.40 -40.37 -7.02
CA ASN A 421 149.15 -39.58 -7.12
C ASN A 421 149.31 -38.06 -7.48
N SER A 422 150.19 -37.67 -8.41
CA SER A 422 150.80 -36.32 -8.36
C SER A 422 150.29 -35.19 -9.30
N ALA A 423 149.40 -35.42 -10.28
CA ALA A 423 149.37 -34.54 -11.48
C ALA A 423 148.02 -33.91 -11.94
N GLU A 424 146.90 -34.10 -11.26
CA GLU A 424 145.52 -33.74 -11.69
C GLU A 424 145.18 -32.22 -11.82
N MET A 425 146.15 -31.31 -11.79
CA MET A 425 145.91 -29.91 -11.33
C MET A 425 145.42 -28.89 -12.39
N SER A 426 145.55 -29.14 -13.70
CA SER A 426 145.60 -28.06 -14.71
C SER A 426 144.27 -27.64 -15.38
N GLU A 427 143.13 -28.22 -14.98
CA GLU A 427 141.89 -28.27 -15.79
C GLU A 427 140.97 -27.03 -15.73
N LYS A 428 141.12 -26.14 -14.75
CA LYS A 428 139.99 -25.28 -14.26
C LYS A 428 139.72 -23.91 -14.91
N ILE A 429 140.52 -23.42 -15.86
CA ILE A 429 140.65 -21.96 -16.10
C ILE A 429 139.62 -21.29 -17.06
N LYS A 430 138.96 -22.01 -17.98
CA LYS A 430 138.38 -21.37 -19.20
C LYS A 430 136.89 -20.96 -19.13
N THR A 431 136.14 -21.37 -18.12
CA THR A 431 134.65 -21.51 -18.13
C THR A 431 133.82 -20.22 -18.00
N GLN A 432 134.36 -19.01 -18.22
CA GLN A 432 133.82 -17.79 -17.58
C GLN A 432 133.26 -16.68 -18.50
N LEU A 433 133.11 -16.91 -19.82
CA LEU A 433 132.84 -15.83 -20.81
C LEU A 433 131.41 -15.75 -21.41
N GLU A 434 130.51 -16.68 -21.17
CA GLU A 434 129.27 -16.85 -21.97
C GLU A 434 128.02 -16.04 -21.55
N GLY A 435 128.06 -15.25 -20.47
CA GLY A 435 126.84 -14.86 -19.72
C GLY A 435 125.89 -13.79 -20.30
N SER A 436 126.34 -12.81 -21.09
CA SER A 436 125.70 -11.47 -21.10
C SER A 436 124.57 -11.19 -22.11
N TYR A 437 124.20 -12.11 -23.02
CA TYR A 437 123.50 -11.72 -24.28
C TYR A 437 121.95 -11.81 -24.28
N LYS A 438 121.31 -12.36 -23.24
CA LYS A 438 119.97 -12.98 -23.35
C LYS A 438 118.72 -12.08 -23.12
N GLY A 439 118.88 -10.79 -22.79
CA GLY A 439 117.85 -10.02 -22.08
C GLY A 439 116.75 -9.29 -22.87
N ILE A 440 116.67 -9.39 -24.21
CA ILE A 440 116.06 -8.32 -25.04
C ILE A 440 114.56 -8.50 -25.41
N LEU A 441 113.92 -9.64 -25.08
CA LEU A 441 112.46 -9.71 -24.81
C LEU A 441 111.55 -9.21 -26.00
N HIS A 442 110.33 -8.68 -25.85
CA HIS A 442 109.05 -9.39 -25.53
C HIS A 442 107.82 -8.59 -26.05
N LEU A 443 107.92 -7.25 -26.05
CA LEU A 443 106.85 -6.22 -25.96
C LEU A 443 105.66 -6.18 -26.97
N LEU A 444 105.37 -7.20 -27.79
CA LEU A 444 104.60 -7.04 -29.04
C LEU A 444 103.10 -7.47 -29.06
N ASP A 445 102.49 -7.95 -27.97
CA ASP A 445 101.23 -8.74 -28.01
C ASP A 445 99.87 -8.03 -28.29
N GLN A 446 99.55 -6.91 -27.64
CA GLN A 446 98.17 -6.67 -27.14
C GLN A 446 97.08 -6.14 -28.13
N PHE A 447 97.07 -6.49 -29.43
CA PHE A 447 96.23 -5.76 -30.41
C PHE A 447 94.74 -6.20 -30.64
N ARG A 448 94.16 -7.04 -29.76
CA ARG A 448 92.70 -6.99 -29.39
C ARG A 448 91.65 -7.26 -30.52
N GLU A 449 90.31 -7.18 -30.35
CA GLU A 449 89.34 -7.59 -29.28
C GLU A 449 87.89 -7.09 -29.60
N ASN A 450 87.72 -6.14 -30.55
CA ASN A 450 86.55 -5.24 -30.62
C ASN A 450 85.24 -5.75 -31.32
N GLN A 451 85.16 -6.93 -31.93
CA GLN A 451 84.12 -7.20 -32.96
C GLN A 451 82.69 -7.62 -32.49
N ASN A 452 82.40 -7.72 -31.18
CA ASN A 452 81.25 -8.49 -30.67
C ASN A 452 79.81 -7.89 -30.76
N HIS A 453 79.58 -6.72 -31.36
CA HIS A 453 78.35 -5.94 -31.07
C HIS A 453 77.06 -6.22 -31.90
N PHE A 454 77.10 -7.00 -32.99
CA PHE A 454 76.07 -6.92 -34.06
C PHE A 454 74.78 -7.76 -33.87
N ALA A 455 74.69 -8.64 -32.87
CA ALA A 455 73.80 -9.81 -32.90
C ALA A 455 72.32 -9.62 -32.44
N LYS A 456 71.81 -8.40 -32.24
CA LYS A 456 70.64 -8.17 -31.34
C LYS A 456 69.24 -8.01 -31.97
N THR A 457 69.08 -8.12 -33.29
CA THR A 457 67.93 -7.51 -34.01
C THR A 457 66.74 -8.43 -34.39
N ILE A 458 66.83 -9.76 -34.24
CA ILE A 458 66.00 -10.73 -35.01
C ILE A 458 64.65 -11.17 -34.36
N ALA A 459 64.23 -10.62 -33.21
CA ALA A 459 63.42 -11.38 -32.23
C ALA A 459 61.86 -11.25 -32.19
N THR A 460 61.13 -10.66 -33.14
CA THR A 460 59.72 -10.21 -32.90
C THR A 460 58.67 -10.50 -34.01
N LEU A 461 58.09 -11.71 -34.13
CA LEU A 461 57.20 -12.06 -35.27
C LEU A 461 55.76 -12.64 -35.06
N PRO A 462 55.38 -13.41 -34.00
CA PRO A 462 54.16 -14.24 -34.08
C PRO A 462 53.05 -13.92 -33.05
N ASP A 463 52.20 -12.90 -33.27
CA ASP A 463 51.35 -12.35 -32.17
C ASP A 463 49.81 -12.21 -32.39
N GLN A 464 49.26 -12.07 -33.62
CA GLN A 464 47.86 -11.55 -33.78
C GLN A 464 46.95 -12.20 -34.86
N ILE A 465 46.94 -13.54 -35.02
CA ILE A 465 45.96 -14.23 -35.91
C ILE A 465 44.62 -14.48 -35.19
N LEU A 466 44.04 -13.40 -34.65
CA LEU A 466 42.93 -13.42 -33.67
C LEU A 466 41.64 -12.81 -34.27
N ALA A 467 40.99 -13.50 -35.20
CA ALA A 467 39.69 -13.11 -35.76
C ALA A 467 38.83 -14.34 -36.16
N TYR A 468 37.84 -14.70 -35.34
CA TYR A 468 36.42 -14.37 -35.55
C TYR A 468 35.76 -15.03 -36.77
N HIS A 469 35.17 -16.22 -36.58
CA HIS A 469 34.13 -16.78 -37.46
C HIS A 469 33.12 -17.62 -36.65
N GLU A 470 32.48 -16.94 -35.70
CA GLU A 470 31.48 -17.48 -34.78
C GLU A 470 30.06 -17.47 -35.42
N VAL A 471 29.15 -18.32 -34.92
CA VAL A 471 27.68 -18.32 -35.15
C VAL A 471 27.15 -18.79 -36.54
N ALA A 472 26.88 -20.10 -36.70
CA ALA A 472 25.95 -20.63 -37.72
C ALA A 472 25.27 -21.99 -37.35
N SER A 473 24.24 -21.90 -36.49
CA SER A 473 23.06 -22.80 -36.37
C SER A 473 23.16 -24.34 -36.19
N VAL A 474 22.58 -24.79 -35.07
CA VAL A 474 22.28 -26.17 -34.63
C VAL A 474 20.93 -26.67 -35.19
N LYS A 475 20.73 -28.00 -35.34
CA LYS A 475 19.40 -28.60 -35.62
C LYS A 475 19.15 -29.94 -34.88
N ARG A 476 18.05 -30.03 -34.11
CA ARG A 476 17.38 -31.25 -33.62
C ARG A 476 15.87 -31.10 -33.89
N GLY A 477 15.14 -32.17 -34.22
CA GLY A 477 13.67 -32.18 -34.44
C GLY A 477 12.88 -32.57 -33.17
N PRO A 478 11.65 -33.15 -33.27
CA PRO A 478 10.78 -33.38 -34.45
C PRO A 478 9.26 -33.06 -34.23
N GLN A 479 8.41 -33.51 -35.18
CA GLN A 479 6.96 -33.87 -35.07
C GLN A 479 5.80 -32.88 -35.36
N GLN A 480 4.87 -33.39 -36.20
CA GLN A 480 3.40 -33.22 -36.34
C GLN A 480 2.72 -32.04 -37.11
N ASP A 481 1.99 -32.47 -38.16
CA ASP A 481 0.58 -32.18 -38.55
C ASP A 481 0.04 -30.78 -38.93
N GLY A 482 -0.84 -30.75 -39.95
CA GLY A 482 -1.61 -29.60 -40.48
C GLY A 482 -0.89 -28.87 -41.64
N LEU A 483 -1.26 -28.93 -42.93
CA LEU A 483 -2.54 -28.67 -43.65
C LEU A 483 -3.09 -27.23 -43.51
N VAL A 484 -3.64 -26.73 -44.64
CA VAL A 484 -4.08 -25.33 -44.93
C VAL A 484 -2.88 -24.39 -45.19
N GLN A 485 -2.48 -24.02 -46.41
CA GLN A 485 -3.17 -23.56 -47.65
C GLN A 485 -3.59 -22.07 -47.61
N GLU A 486 -3.45 -21.39 -48.76
CA GLU A 486 -3.97 -20.06 -49.14
C GLU A 486 -3.28 -18.76 -48.64
N ASP A 487 -2.46 -18.21 -49.55
CA ASP A 487 -2.76 -17.01 -50.35
C ASP A 487 -2.22 -15.58 -50.07
N ASN A 488 -2.01 -14.90 -51.20
CA ASN A 488 -1.93 -13.45 -51.43
C ASN A 488 -0.71 -12.64 -50.91
N LYS A 489 0.36 -12.57 -51.71
CA LYS A 489 0.46 -11.57 -52.79
C LYS A 489 1.61 -11.80 -53.76
#